data_AF-A0A546X3G8-F1
#
_entry.id   AF-A0A546X3G8-F1
#
_cell.length_a   1.000
_cell.length_b   1.000
_cell.length_c   1.000
_cell.angle_alpha   90.00
_cell.angle_beta   90.00
_cell.angle_gamma   90.00
#
_symmetry.space_group_name_H-M   'P 1'
#
loop_
_entity.id
_entity.type
_entity.pdbx_description
1 polymer ?
#
loop_
_entity_poly.entity_id
_entity_poly.type
_entity_poly.pdbx_seq_one_letter_code
_entity_poly.pdbx_strand_id
1 'polypeptide(L)'
;MAKIERLSALHIADERHLERIVSAARADPGFWLMVKEREMELRTMRAELRRLGADESKIDHLFPKRLKPTLSDLADELVTRMFGSCPQDMLVAVQDALLAAAKRELDEYP
;
A
#
# COMPACT_ATOMS: atom_id res chain seq x y z
N MET A 1 19.24 33.38 -2.59
CA MET A 1 18.51 33.10 -1.34
C MET A 1 17.99 31.67 -1.39
N ALA A 2 18.30 30.93 -0.32
CA ALA A 2 17.98 29.55 0.07
C ALA A 2 17.34 28.58 -0.96
N LYS A 3 18.10 27.52 -1.28
CA LYS A 3 17.68 26.25 -1.87
C LYS A 3 16.55 25.61 -1.03
N ILE A 4 15.32 25.67 -1.52
CA ILE A 4 14.18 24.89 -1.01
C ILE A 4 14.18 23.53 -1.72
N GLU A 5 15.30 22.80 -1.68
CA GLU A 5 15.45 21.49 -2.33
C GLU A 5 15.65 20.36 -1.32
N ARG A 6 15.62 20.64 -0.02
CA ARG A 6 15.96 19.65 1.03
C ARG A 6 14.89 19.41 2.10
N LEU A 7 13.74 20.07 2.03
CA LEU A 7 12.62 19.81 2.95
C LEU A 7 11.62 18.77 2.41
N SER A 8 11.69 18.44 1.12
CA SER A 8 10.68 17.64 0.42
C SER A 8 10.83 16.13 0.60
N ALA A 9 12.01 15.62 0.98
CA ALA A 9 12.25 14.18 1.07
C ALA A 9 12.07 13.61 2.49
N LEU A 10 12.21 14.42 3.54
CA LEU A 10 12.29 13.94 4.93
C LEU A 10 11.00 14.12 5.75
N HIS A 11 10.01 14.88 5.26
CA HIS A 11 8.78 15.17 6.01
C HIS A 11 7.51 14.53 5.45
N ILE A 12 7.56 13.93 4.26
CA ILE A 12 6.34 13.36 3.65
C ILE A 12 6.07 11.94 4.19
N ALA A 13 7.07 11.24 4.74
CA ALA A 13 6.90 10.00 5.50
C ALA A 13 6.55 10.24 7.01
N ASP A 14 6.07 11.43 7.35
CA ASP A 14 5.49 11.69 8.68
C ASP A 14 4.18 10.90 8.82
N GLU A 15 3.92 10.35 10.01
CA GLU A 15 2.75 9.49 10.30
C GLU A 15 1.44 10.20 9.91
N ARG A 16 1.38 11.51 10.14
CA ARG A 16 0.25 12.38 9.76
C ARG A 16 0.02 12.46 8.24
N HIS A 17 1.07 12.36 7.42
CA HIS A 17 0.93 12.33 5.96
C HIS A 17 0.41 10.98 5.49
N LEU A 18 0.90 9.88 6.07
CA LEU A 18 0.38 8.54 5.79
C LEU A 18 -1.10 8.42 6.15
N GLU A 19 -1.52 8.96 7.30
CA GLU A 19 -2.94 9.00 7.69
C GLU A 19 -3.80 9.78 6.70
N ARG A 20 -3.30 10.89 6.16
CA ARG A 20 -4.00 11.66 5.12
C ARG A 20 -4.14 10.88 3.83
N ILE A 21 -3.10 10.14 3.43
CA ILE A 21 -3.12 9.29 2.23
C ILE A 21 -4.14 8.15 2.42
N VAL A 22 -4.11 7.46 3.55
CA VAL A 22 -5.09 6.40 3.89
C VAL A 22 -6.51 6.96 3.92
N SER A 23 -6.70 8.15 4.50
CA SER A 23 -8.00 8.82 4.54
C SER A 23 -8.51 9.18 3.14
N ALA A 24 -7.63 9.66 2.26
CA ALA A 24 -7.96 9.93 0.87
C ALA A 24 -8.33 8.64 0.10
N ALA A 25 -7.62 7.53 0.34
CA ALA A 25 -7.94 6.23 -0.22
C ALA A 25 -9.35 5.76 0.21
N ARG A 26 -9.67 5.88 1.51
CA ARG A 26 -10.98 5.53 2.07
C ARG A 26 -12.13 6.38 1.54
N ALA A 27 -11.85 7.64 1.20
CA ALA A 27 -12.85 8.56 0.66
C ALA A 27 -13.30 8.21 -0.77
N ASP A 28 -12.52 7.38 -1.49
CA ASP A 28 -12.89 6.80 -2.77
C ASP A 28 -13.26 5.31 -2.57
N PRO A 29 -14.56 4.96 -2.55
CA PRO A 29 -14.99 3.59 -2.28
C PRO A 29 -14.48 2.57 -3.30
N GLY A 30 -14.34 2.96 -4.56
CA GLY A 30 -13.86 2.09 -5.63
C GLY A 30 -12.37 1.79 -5.44
N PHE A 31 -11.59 2.84 -5.16
CA PHE A 31 -10.17 2.69 -4.84
C PHE A 31 -9.95 1.85 -3.57
N TRP A 32 -10.69 2.15 -2.50
CA TRP A 32 -10.57 1.43 -1.24
C TRP A 32 -10.93 -0.06 -1.36
N LEU A 33 -11.93 -0.40 -2.19
CA LEU A 33 -12.25 -1.79 -2.49
C LEU A 33 -11.07 -2.52 -3.13
N MET A 34 -10.41 -1.90 -4.12
CA MET A 34 -9.23 -2.49 -4.77
C MET A 34 -8.08 -2.74 -3.79
N VAL A 35 -7.84 -1.81 -2.84
CA VAL A 35 -6.84 -1.99 -1.77
C VAL A 35 -7.19 -3.20 -0.90
N LYS A 36 -8.45 -3.32 -0.46
CA LYS A 36 -8.90 -4.47 0.35
C LYS A 36 -8.76 -5.80 -0.39
N GLU A 37 -9.07 -5.83 -1.69
CA GLU A 37 -8.83 -7.01 -2.51
C GLU A 37 -7.35 -7.42 -2.57
N ARG A 38 -6.42 -6.45 -2.59
CA ARG A 38 -4.98 -6.75 -2.52
C ARG A 38 -4.57 -7.35 -1.17
N GLU A 39 -5.11 -6.86 -0.05
CA GLU A 39 -4.82 -7.48 1.24
C GLU A 39 -5.42 -8.89 1.35
N MET A 40 -6.62 -9.12 0.80
CA MET A 40 -7.22 -10.46 0.73
C MET A 40 -6.43 -11.43 -0.16
N GLU A 41 -5.91 -10.95 -1.29
CA GLU A 41 -4.98 -11.71 -2.13
C GLU A 41 -3.73 -12.11 -1.33
N LEU A 42 -3.07 -11.15 -0.68
CA LEU A 42 -1.88 -11.40 0.14
C LEU A 42 -2.17 -12.36 1.30
N ARG A 43 -3.31 -12.22 1.96
CA ARG A 43 -3.75 -13.14 3.03
C ARG A 43 -3.89 -14.57 2.52
N THR A 44 -4.46 -14.74 1.33
CA THR A 44 -4.61 -16.05 0.69
C THR A 44 -3.25 -16.67 0.35
N MET A 45 -2.35 -15.87 -0.24
CA MET A 45 -0.99 -16.32 -0.57
C MET A 45 -0.19 -16.70 0.68
N ARG A 46 -0.23 -15.89 1.75
CA ARG A 46 0.41 -16.20 3.04
C ARG A 46 -0.14 -17.49 3.64
N ALA A 47 -1.46 -17.74 3.54
CA ALA A 47 -2.05 -18.98 4.02
C ALA A 47 -1.56 -20.20 3.24
N GLU A 48 -1.47 -20.12 1.91
CA GLU A 48 -0.92 -21.20 1.08
C GLU A 48 0.58 -21.43 1.33
N LEU A 49 1.37 -20.38 1.52
CA LEU A 49 2.79 -20.53 1.88
C LEU A 49 2.97 -21.27 3.20
N ARG A 50 2.18 -20.93 4.22
CA ARG A 50 2.22 -21.63 5.51
C ARG A 50 1.89 -23.11 5.35
N ARG A 51 0.94 -23.46 4.48
CA ARG A 51 0.62 -24.87 4.15
C ARG A 51 1.80 -25.58 3.48
N LEU A 52 2.55 -24.87 2.63
CA LEU A 52 3.73 -25.39 1.94
C LEU A 52 5.01 -25.40 2.80
N GLY A 53 4.96 -24.87 4.04
CA GLY A 53 6.16 -24.68 4.86
C GLY A 53 7.17 -23.72 4.23
N ALA A 54 6.71 -22.80 3.39
CA ALA A 54 7.52 -21.87 2.63
C ALA A 54 7.55 -20.48 3.29
N ASP A 55 8.67 -19.77 3.09
CA ASP A 55 8.89 -18.43 3.62
C ASP A 55 8.13 -17.36 2.82
N GLU A 56 7.75 -16.25 3.46
CA GLU A 56 7.04 -15.13 2.82
C GLU A 56 7.85 -14.45 1.70
N SER A 57 9.18 -14.49 1.75
CA SER A 57 10.05 -14.06 0.65
C SER A 57 9.81 -14.81 -0.66
N LYS A 58 9.16 -15.98 -0.61
CA LYS A 58 8.80 -16.77 -1.79
C LYS A 58 7.45 -16.40 -2.40
N ILE A 59 6.69 -15.45 -1.82
CA ILE A 59 5.37 -15.04 -2.34
C ILE A 59 5.47 -14.72 -3.84
N ASP A 60 6.40 -13.84 -4.22
CA ASP A 60 6.48 -13.37 -5.61
C ASP A 60 6.91 -14.48 -6.59
N HIS A 61 7.68 -15.46 -6.12
CA HIS A 61 8.09 -16.60 -6.95
C HIS A 61 6.98 -17.65 -7.10
N LEU A 62 6.27 -17.96 -6.01
CA LEU A 62 5.25 -19.01 -5.97
C LEU A 62 3.89 -18.52 -6.47
N PHE A 63 3.62 -17.21 -6.42
CA PHE A 63 2.38 -16.59 -6.87
C PHE A 63 2.66 -15.46 -7.88
N PRO A 64 3.16 -15.79 -9.08
CA PRO A 64 3.51 -14.79 -10.09
C PRO A 64 2.28 -14.11 -10.70
N LYS A 65 1.10 -14.73 -10.61
CA LYS A 65 -0.17 -14.15 -11.06
C LYS A 65 -0.75 -13.31 -9.94
N ARG A 66 -0.57 -12.00 -10.05
CA ARG A 66 -1.12 -11.01 -9.14
C ARG A 66 -2.29 -10.29 -9.78
N LEU A 67 -3.29 -9.97 -8.97
CA LEU A 67 -4.38 -9.11 -9.38
C LEU A 67 -3.81 -7.74 -9.81
N LYS A 68 -4.43 -7.18 -10.86
CA LYS A 68 -4.09 -5.85 -11.39
C LYS A 68 -5.21 -4.86 -11.07
N PRO A 69 -4.91 -3.56 -10.87
CA PRO A 69 -3.57 -2.99 -10.63
C PRO A 69 -2.89 -3.58 -9.38
N THR A 70 -1.55 -3.60 -9.34
CA THR A 70 -0.83 -4.05 -8.14
C THR A 70 -0.98 -3.02 -7.02
N LEU A 71 -0.64 -3.40 -5.78
CA LEU A 71 -0.65 -2.45 -4.68
C LEU A 71 0.32 -1.28 -4.91
N SER A 72 1.48 -1.54 -5.52
CA SER A 72 2.42 -0.48 -5.91
C SER A 72 1.82 0.47 -6.93
N ASP A 73 1.09 -0.05 -7.94
CA ASP A 73 0.41 0.77 -8.94
C ASP A 73 -0.67 1.65 -8.27
N LEU A 74 -1.44 1.07 -7.34
CA LEU A 74 -2.46 1.81 -6.58
C LEU A 74 -1.83 2.91 -5.71
N ALA A 75 -0.75 2.61 -5.00
CA ALA A 75 -0.06 3.58 -4.15
C ALA A 75 0.54 4.72 -4.98
N ASP A 76 1.18 4.41 -6.11
CA ASP A 76 1.74 5.39 -7.03
C ASP A 76 0.66 6.32 -7.60
N GLU A 77 -0.45 5.75 -8.07
CA GLU A 77 -1.58 6.51 -8.59
C GLU A 77 -2.17 7.46 -7.54
N LEU A 78 -2.38 6.96 -6.31
CA LEU A 78 -2.94 7.75 -5.21
C LEU A 78 -2.03 8.91 -4.82
N VAL A 79 -0.75 8.66 -4.60
CA VAL A 79 0.21 9.68 -4.20
C VAL A 79 0.42 10.69 -5.33
N THR A 80 0.53 10.23 -6.57
CA THR A 80 0.64 11.11 -7.74
C THR A 80 -0.60 11.99 -7.89
N ARG A 81 -1.81 11.45 -7.66
CA ARG A 81 -3.06 12.24 -7.69
C ARG A 81 -3.08 13.32 -6.59
N MET A 82 -2.55 13.03 -5.41
CA MET A 82 -2.55 13.95 -4.27
C MET A 82 -1.44 15.01 -4.33
N PHE A 83 -0.25 14.64 -4.78
CA PHE A 83 0.97 15.45 -4.66
C PHE A 83 1.64 15.77 -6.00
N GLY A 84 1.07 15.31 -7.12
CA GLY A 84 1.58 15.54 -8.48
C GLY A 84 2.75 14.64 -8.89
N SER A 85 3.36 13.92 -7.94
CA SER A 85 4.38 12.90 -8.18
C SER A 85 4.47 11.95 -6.98
N CYS A 86 4.90 10.71 -7.21
CA CYS A 86 5.19 9.76 -6.14
C CYS A 86 6.71 9.52 -6.02
N PRO A 87 7.34 9.99 -4.92
CA PRO A 87 8.70 9.62 -4.59
C PRO A 87 8.81 8.10 -4.32
N GLN A 88 9.79 7.41 -4.91
CA GLN A 88 9.91 5.95 -4.75
C GLN A 88 10.18 5.53 -3.29
N ASP A 89 10.85 6.37 -2.52
CA ASP A 89 11.10 6.20 -1.09
C ASP A 89 9.82 6.23 -0.25
N MET A 90 8.73 6.81 -0.77
CA MET A 90 7.42 6.82 -0.13
C MET A 90 6.57 5.59 -0.42
N LEU A 91 6.77 4.97 -1.59
CA LEU A 91 5.86 3.92 -2.09
C LEU A 91 5.71 2.77 -1.10
N VAL A 92 6.79 2.30 -0.49
CA VAL A 92 6.74 1.18 0.47
C VAL A 92 5.93 1.57 1.71
N ALA A 93 6.20 2.75 2.29
CA ALA A 93 5.48 3.22 3.47
C ALA A 93 3.98 3.40 3.23
N VAL A 94 3.61 3.90 2.04
CA VAL A 94 2.20 4.04 1.65
C VAL A 94 1.54 2.68 1.44
N GLN A 95 2.22 1.76 0.76
CA GLN A 95 1.72 0.39 0.57
C GLN A 95 1.45 -0.28 1.92
N ASP A 96 2.40 -0.21 2.85
CA ASP A 96 2.27 -0.78 4.18
C ASP A 96 1.13 -0.13 4.98
N ALA A 97 1.01 1.20 4.93
CA ALA A 97 -0.08 1.93 5.60
C ALA A 97 -1.46 1.54 5.05
N LEU A 98 -1.59 1.42 3.72
CA LEU A 98 -2.82 1.00 3.05
C LEU A 98 -3.20 -0.43 3.45
N LEU A 99 -2.26 -1.38 3.41
CA LEU A 99 -2.51 -2.76 3.81
C LEU A 99 -2.86 -2.87 5.30
N ALA A 100 -2.14 -2.16 6.17
CA ALA A 100 -2.41 -2.17 7.60
C ALA A 100 -3.83 -1.65 7.91
N ALA A 101 -4.25 -0.57 7.25
CA ALA A 101 -5.59 -0.03 7.40
C ALA A 101 -6.68 -0.96 6.83
N ALA A 102 -6.45 -1.54 5.65
CA ALA A 102 -7.36 -2.50 5.04
C ALA A 102 -7.52 -3.77 5.89
N LYS A 103 -6.40 -4.29 6.41
CA LYS A 103 -6.38 -5.44 7.32
C LYS A 103 -7.22 -5.19 8.56
N ARG A 104 -7.04 -4.03 9.22
CA ARG A 104 -7.83 -3.67 10.42
C ARG A 104 -9.33 -3.68 10.14
N GLU A 105 -9.77 -3.08 9.03
CA GLU A 105 -11.19 -3.09 8.66
C GLU A 105 -11.73 -4.48 8.30
N LEU A 106 -10.94 -5.29 7.60
CA LEU A 106 -11.32 -6.67 7.26
C LEU A 106 -11.39 -7.58 8.49
N ASP A 107 -10.54 -7.34 9.49
CA ASP A 107 -10.58 -8.08 10.75
C ASP A 107 -11.73 -7.62 11.67
N GLU A 108 -12.20 -6.37 11.54
CA GLU A 108 -13.38 -5.86 12.26
C GLU A 108 -14.72 -6.43 11.74
N TYR A 109 -14.76 -6.90 10.48
CA TYR A 109 -15.93 -7.51 9.85
C TYR A 109 -15.60 -8.92 9.31
N PRO A 110 -15.63 -9.96 10.16
CA PRO A 110 -15.30 -11.34 9.79
C PRO A 110 -16.36 -12.01 8.90
#